data_AF-A0A9W5S1K4-F1
#
_entry.id   AF-A0A9W5S1K4-F1
#
_cell.length_a   1.000
_cell.length_b   1.000
_cell.length_c   1.000
_cell.angle_alpha   90.00
_cell.angle_beta   90.00
_cell.angle_gamma   90.00
#
_symmetry.space_group_name_H-M   'P 1'
#
loop_
_entity.id
_entity.type
_entity.pdbx_description
1 polymer ?
#
loop_
_entity_poly.entity_id
_entity_poly.type
_entity_poly.pdbx_seq_one_letter_code
_entity_poly.pdbx_strand_id
1 'polypeptide(L)'
;MSEPLNEQELVQFIAGRTNVEAQSVRLVLKHEQAFINNGKENAKGEVEIDSDELVDYILSRSDVKLDELQVESILDSEMEYLMDKGLAGYED
;
A
#
# COMPACT_ATOMS: atom_id res chain seq x y z
N MET A 1 13.06 19.25 -4.17
CA MET A 1 11.95 19.28 -5.14
C MET A 1 11.26 17.95 -4.98
N SER A 2 10.14 17.91 -4.24
CA SER A 2 9.38 16.68 -4.06
C SER A 2 8.75 16.34 -5.41
N GLU A 3 9.28 15.33 -6.08
CA GLU A 3 8.69 14.80 -7.31
C GLU A 3 7.25 14.38 -7.00
N PRO A 4 6.26 14.78 -7.82
CA PRO A 4 4.90 14.30 -7.64
C PRO A 4 4.94 12.78 -7.77
N LEU A 5 4.53 12.09 -6.71
CA LEU A 5 4.50 10.64 -6.62
C LEU A 5 3.73 10.11 -7.84
N ASN A 6 4.45 9.45 -8.74
CA ASN A 6 3.88 8.99 -9.98
C ASN A 6 3.30 7.60 -9.74
N GLU A 7 1.99 7.53 -9.47
CA GLU A 7 1.27 6.26 -9.18
C GLU A 7 1.61 5.18 -10.23
N GLN A 8 1.79 5.59 -11.49
CA GLN A 8 2.16 4.68 -12.56
C GLN A 8 3.57 4.08 -12.39
N GLU A 9 4.54 4.85 -11.89
CA GLU A 9 5.89 4.33 -11.60
C GLU A 9 5.89 3.42 -10.37
N LEU A 10 5.18 3.80 -9.30
CA LEU A 10 4.99 2.96 -8.11
C LEU A 10 4.40 1.60 -8.50
N VAL A 11 3.31 1.61 -9.27
CA VAL A 11 2.64 0.38 -9.72
C VAL A 11 3.57 -0.49 -10.58
N GLN A 12 4.37 0.12 -11.46
CA GLN A 12 5.33 -0.62 -12.29
C GLN A 12 6.49 -1.18 -11.47
N PHE A 13 6.99 -0.42 -10.49
CA PHE A 13 8.03 -0.87 -9.56
C PHE A 13 7.57 -2.09 -8.77
N ILE A 14 6.39 -2.01 -8.15
CA ILE A 14 5.81 -3.10 -7.39
C ILE A 14 5.52 -4.30 -8.30
N ALA A 15 4.89 -4.10 -9.46
CA ALA A 15 4.57 -5.17 -10.39
C ALA A 15 5.83 -5.91 -10.86
N GLY A 16 6.92 -5.18 -11.15
CA GLY A 16 8.20 -5.77 -11.55
C GLY A 16 8.88 -6.57 -10.44
N ARG A 17 8.69 -6.17 -9.18
CA ARG A 17 9.31 -6.81 -8.02
C ARG A 17 8.53 -8.01 -7.49
N THR A 18 7.21 -7.89 -7.45
CA THR A 18 6.29 -8.91 -6.93
C THR A 18 5.84 -9.89 -8.01
N ASN A 19 6.09 -9.57 -9.29
CA ASN A 19 5.57 -10.29 -10.45
C ASN A 19 4.02 -10.35 -10.47
N VAL A 20 3.36 -9.40 -9.79
CA VAL A 20 1.91 -9.23 -9.78
C VAL A 20 1.50 -8.29 -10.91
N GLU A 21 0.34 -8.55 -11.52
CA GLU A 21 -0.19 -7.67 -12.56
C GLU A 21 -0.45 -6.25 -12.04
N ALA A 22 -0.08 -5.25 -12.83
CA ALA A 22 -0.26 -3.83 -12.50
C ALA A 22 -1.71 -3.46 -12.11
N GLN A 23 -2.72 -4.16 -12.67
CA GLN A 23 -4.12 -3.95 -12.29
C GLN A 23 -4.40 -4.44 -10.87
N SER A 24 -3.88 -5.60 -10.49
CA SER A 24 -4.02 -6.15 -9.15
C SER A 24 -3.26 -5.32 -8.12
N VAL A 25 -2.05 -4.83 -8.46
CA VAL A 25 -1.30 -3.88 -7.62
C VAL A 25 -2.13 -2.62 -7.36
N ARG A 26 -2.70 -2.00 -8.40
CA ARG A 26 -3.58 -0.82 -8.24
C ARG A 26 -4.78 -1.10 -7.35
N LEU A 27 -5.35 -2.30 -7.43
CA LEU A 27 -6.49 -2.70 -6.62
C LEU A 27 -6.10 -2.78 -5.13
N VAL A 28 -4.95 -3.38 -4.83
CA VAL A 28 -4.40 -3.47 -3.47
C VAL A 28 -4.15 -2.08 -2.89
N LEU A 29 -3.40 -1.23 -3.59
CA LEU A 29 -3.12 0.15 -3.16
C LEU A 29 -4.40 0.98 -2.95
N LYS A 30 -5.42 0.77 -3.80
CA LYS A 30 -6.72 1.43 -3.63
C LYS A 30 -7.45 0.97 -2.38
N HIS A 31 -7.41 -0.33 -2.07
CA HIS A 31 -8.02 -0.88 -0.86
C HIS A 31 -7.27 -0.43 0.39
N GLU A 32 -5.95 -0.37 0.33
CA GLU A 32 -5.10 0.20 1.36
C GLU A 32 -5.44 1.66 1.63
N GLN A 33 -5.36 2.54 0.63
CA GLN A 33 -5.72 3.94 0.81
C GLN A 33 -7.15 4.11 1.36
N ALA A 34 -8.09 3.25 0.93
CA ALA A 34 -9.44 3.25 1.48
C ALA A 34 -9.46 2.79 2.95
N PHE A 35 -8.65 1.80 3.33
CA PHE A 35 -8.50 1.37 4.73
C PHE A 35 -7.91 2.50 5.58
N ILE A 36 -6.83 3.14 5.13
CA ILE A 36 -6.21 4.30 5.80
C ILE A 36 -7.23 5.44 5.98
N ASN A 37 -7.96 5.79 4.91
CA ASN A 37 -8.97 6.85 4.95
C ASN A 37 -10.16 6.53 5.86
N ASN A 38 -10.46 5.25 6.09
CA ASN A 38 -11.50 4.80 7.01
C ASN A 38 -10.96 4.49 8.42
N GLY A 39 -9.63 4.36 8.55
CA GLY A 39 -8.93 4.13 9.79
C GLY A 39 -9.19 5.29 10.74
N LYS A 40 -9.64 4.97 11.94
CA LYS A 40 -9.82 6.00 12.97
C LYS A 40 -8.43 6.39 13.46
N GLU A 41 -8.12 7.68 13.34
CA GLU A 41 -7.02 8.29 14.07
C GLU A 41 -7.13 7.89 15.54
N ASN A 42 -6.04 7.36 16.10
CA ASN A 42 -5.99 7.04 17.51
C ASN A 42 -6.00 8.34 18.33
N ALA A 43 -6.03 8.23 19.66
CA ALA A 43 -6.12 9.39 20.55
C ALA A 43 -4.95 10.40 20.42
N LYS A 44 -3.88 10.07 19.69
CA LYS A 44 -2.74 10.94 19.41
C LYS A 44 -2.80 11.60 18.03
N GLY A 45 -3.83 11.33 17.22
CA GLY A 45 -3.89 11.76 15.82
C GLY A 45 -3.03 10.90 14.89
N GLU A 46 -2.52 9.76 15.38
CA GLU A 46 -1.74 8.81 14.58
C GLU A 46 -2.70 7.73 14.06
N VAL A 47 -2.66 7.41 12.77
CA VAL A 47 -3.39 6.24 12.26
C VAL A 47 -2.51 5.03 12.54
N GLU A 48 -2.75 4.34 13.66
CA GLU A 48 -2.16 3.02 13.90
C GLU A 48 -2.84 2.03 12.96
N ILE A 49 -2.16 1.70 11.86
CA ILE A 49 -2.59 0.69 10.89
C ILE A 49 -1.85 -0.58 11.24
N ASP A 50 -2.57 -1.59 11.72
CA ASP A 50 -2.03 -2.93 11.82
C ASP A 50 -1.92 -3.54 10.41
N SER A 51 -0.70 -3.85 10.00
CA SER A 51 -0.43 -4.47 8.69
C SER A 51 -1.18 -5.79 8.52
N ASP A 52 -1.30 -6.58 9.59
CA ASP A 52 -2.07 -7.83 9.57
C ASP A 52 -3.56 -7.57 9.28
N GLU A 53 -4.17 -6.56 9.93
CA GLU A 53 -5.57 -6.19 9.66
C GLU A 53 -5.77 -5.66 8.25
N LEU A 54 -4.80 -4.90 7.74
CA LEU A 54 -4.80 -4.39 6.38
C LEU A 54 -4.73 -5.53 5.35
N VAL A 55 -3.82 -6.48 5.54
CA VAL A 55 -3.69 -7.67 4.68
C VAL A 55 -4.98 -8.49 4.71
N ASP A 56 -5.51 -8.80 5.89
CA ASP A 56 -6.78 -9.52 6.05
C ASP A 56 -7.95 -8.79 5.37
N TYR A 57 -8.00 -7.47 5.52
CA TYR A 57 -9.02 -6.63 4.89
C TYR A 57 -8.95 -6.72 3.36
N ILE A 58 -7.74 -6.65 2.78
CA ILE A 58 -7.53 -6.74 1.34
C ILE A 58 -7.88 -8.14 0.84
N LEU A 59 -7.45 -9.20 1.55
CA LEU A 59 -7.78 -10.59 1.21
C LEU A 59 -9.28 -10.90 1.34
N SER A 60 -9.99 -10.20 2.23
CA SER A 60 -11.45 -10.33 2.36
C SER A 60 -12.23 -9.80 1.14
N ARG A 61 -11.59 -9.03 0.24
CA ARG A 61 -12.24 -8.44 -0.93
C ARG A 61 -12.33 -9.47 -2.05
N SER A 62 -13.56 -9.75 -2.49
CA SER A 62 -13.83 -10.71 -3.57
C SER A 62 -13.21 -10.33 -4.93
N ASP A 63 -12.85 -9.06 -5.10
CA ASP A 63 -12.17 -8.55 -6.29
C ASP A 63 -10.65 -8.84 -6.28
N VAL A 64 -10.07 -9.13 -5.11
CA VAL A 64 -8.66 -9.46 -4.95
C VAL A 64 -8.48 -10.95 -5.16
N LYS A 65 -7.78 -11.31 -6.24
CA LYS A 65 -7.41 -12.70 -6.57
C LYS A 65 -5.92 -12.95 -6.32
N LEU A 66 -5.43 -12.41 -5.22
CA LEU A 66 -4.04 -12.52 -4.79
C LEU A 66 -3.98 -13.34 -3.51
N ASP A 67 -2.89 -14.07 -3.35
CA ASP A 67 -2.59 -14.74 -2.09
C ASP A 67 -1.98 -13.77 -1.08
N GLU A 68 -2.03 -14.11 0.20
CA GLU A 68 -1.49 -13.33 1.32
C GLU A 68 -0.05 -12.85 1.06
N LEU A 69 0.83 -13.77 0.67
CA LEU A 69 2.23 -13.47 0.33
C LEU A 69 2.35 -12.42 -0.78
N GLN A 70 1.45 -12.42 -1.77
CA GLN A 70 1.48 -11.44 -2.86
C GLN A 70 1.02 -10.06 -2.37
N VAL A 71 0.00 -10.01 -1.51
CA VAL A 71 -0.48 -8.77 -0.89
C VAL A 71 0.60 -8.17 0.01
N GLU A 72 1.19 -8.97 0.90
CA GLU A 72 2.31 -8.54 1.75
C GLU A 72 3.48 -8.01 0.91
N SER A 73 3.88 -8.75 -0.13
CA SER A 73 4.97 -8.32 -1.01
C SER A 73 4.67 -7.00 -1.72
N ILE A 74 3.41 -6.70 -2.03
CA ILE A 74 2.98 -5.42 -2.62
C ILE A 74 3.16 -4.29 -1.60
N LEU A 75 2.65 -4.46 -0.39
CA LEU A 75 2.72 -3.47 0.69
C LEU A 75 4.18 -3.19 1.09
N ASP A 76 5.00 -4.25 1.23
CA ASP A 76 6.43 -4.11 1.50
C ASP A 76 7.16 -3.36 0.39
N SER A 77 6.86 -3.68 -0.87
CA SER A 77 7.46 -3.02 -2.03
C SER A 77 7.04 -1.55 -2.13
N GLU A 78 5.80 -1.24 -1.73
CA GLU A 78 5.29 0.13 -1.67
C GLU A 78 6.02 0.92 -0.58
N MET A 79 6.07 0.41 0.64
CA MET A 79 6.80 1.00 1.76
C MET A 79 8.27 1.25 1.42
N GLU A 80 8.94 0.30 0.75
CA GLU A 80 10.32 0.48 0.30
C GLU A 80 10.46 1.58 -0.76
N TYR A 81 9.53 1.66 -1.71
CA TYR A 81 9.50 2.74 -2.71
C TYR A 81 9.29 4.11 -2.05
N LEU A 82 8.36 4.20 -1.11
CA LEU A 82 8.07 5.41 -0.35
C LEU A 82 9.27 5.85 0.51
N MET A 83 9.97 4.90 1.13
CA MET A 83 11.22 5.15 1.86
C MET A 83 12.33 5.64 0.93
N ASP A 84 12.54 4.98 -0.21
CA ASP A 84 13.58 5.34 -1.19
C ASP A 84 13.35 6.74 -1.77
N LYS A 85 12.09 7.11 -1.99
CA LYS A 85 11.69 8.46 -2.41
C LYS A 85 11.72 9.50 -1.29
N GLY A 86 12.03 9.11 -0.05
CA GLY A 86 12.03 10.00 1.12
C GLY A 86 10.65 10.53 1.50
N LEU A 87 9.59 9.81 1.10
CA LEU A 87 8.20 10.14 1.39
C LEU A 87 7.69 9.45 2.68
N ALA A 88 8.40 8.42 3.15
CA ALA A 88 8.12 7.73 4.42
C ALA A 88 8.51 8.55 5.67
N GLY A 89 8.28 9.86 5.62
CA GLY A 89 8.60 10.83 6.65
C GLY A 89 7.82 12.11 6.40
N TYR A 90 6.51 12.06 6.64
CA TYR A 90 5.71 13.27 6.88
C TYR A 90 5.14 13.19 8.30
N GLU A 91 6.04 13.23 9.28
CA GLU A 91 5.78 14.05 10.47
C GLU A 91 6.13 15.49 10.08
N ASP A 92 5.12 16.37 10.00
CA ASP A 92 5.30 17.79 10.34
C ASP A 92 4.39 18.08 11.55
#